data_AF-A0A5N5X0F4-F1
#
_entry.id   AF-A0A5N5X0F4-F1
#
_cell.length_a   1.000
_cell.length_b   1.000
_cell.length_c   1.000
_cell.angle_alpha   90.00
_cell.angle_beta   90.00
_cell.angle_gamma   90.00
#
_symmetry.space_group_name_H-M   'P 1'
#
loop_
_entity.id
_entity.type
_entity.pdbx_description
1 polymer ?
#
loop_
_entity_poly.entity_id
_entity_poly.type
_entity_poly.pdbx_seq_one_letter_code
_entity_poly.pdbx_strand_id
1 'polypeptide(L)'
;MAPSPIPELTQKILSYLRPLLPSSQGQPKLSYRLKILPTELQDIIYYNLHPFVNPEQTCTRSLPSSLWRDMLFNRQILPWLWDLDISALQSYPMTPEASDVPTYEAEDVWDWERLVRTLAQVEVFEPGNPLQHAPLRLRNRRRIWRLLEEAEDEDIKEWLDAHVYKRK
;
A
#
# COMPACT_ATOMS: atom_id res chain seq x y z
N MET A 1 -12.10 -16.01 -13.89
CA MET A 1 -10.88 -16.58 -13.29
C MET A 1 -10.28 -15.53 -12.37
N ALA A 2 -10.21 -15.80 -11.06
CA ALA A 2 -9.47 -14.93 -10.15
C ALA A 2 -7.95 -15.15 -10.35
N PRO A 3 -7.10 -14.13 -10.14
CA PRO A 3 -5.65 -14.32 -10.16
C PRO A 3 -5.25 -15.34 -9.08
N SER A 4 -4.32 -16.23 -9.38
CA SER A 4 -3.82 -17.17 -8.38
C SER A 4 -3.21 -16.41 -7.19
N PRO A 5 -3.53 -16.79 -5.94
CA PRO A 5 -2.98 -16.13 -4.77
C PRO A 5 -1.45 -16.30 -4.75
N ILE A 6 -0.76 -15.27 -4.29
CA ILE A 6 0.70 -15.35 -4.05
C ILE A 6 0.87 -15.94 -2.65
N PRO A 7 1.48 -17.14 -2.51
CA PRO A 7 1.73 -17.74 -1.20
C PRO A 7 2.57 -16.80 -0.34
N GLU A 8 2.20 -16.69 0.94
CA GLU A 8 2.93 -15.91 1.96
C GLU A 8 3.12 -14.42 1.61
N LEU A 9 2.24 -13.87 0.76
CA LEU A 9 2.34 -12.48 0.31
C LEU A 9 2.39 -11.52 1.49
N THR A 10 1.43 -11.63 2.40
CA THR A 10 1.33 -10.71 3.54
C THR A 10 2.58 -10.80 4.41
N GLN A 11 3.03 -12.02 4.75
CA GLN A 11 4.25 -12.23 5.55
C GLN A 11 5.46 -11.60 4.87
N LYS A 12 5.58 -11.75 3.54
CA LYS A 12 6.67 -11.14 2.79
C LYS A 12 6.59 -9.61 2.78
N ILE A 13 5.40 -9.03 2.65
CA ILE A 13 5.21 -7.57 2.76
C ILE A 13 5.58 -7.08 4.17
N LEU A 14 5.14 -7.79 5.21
CA LEU A 14 5.46 -7.48 6.60
C LEU A 14 6.96 -7.59 6.91
N SER A 15 7.72 -8.43 6.19
CA SER A 15 9.19 -8.50 6.34
C SER A 15 9.92 -7.20 5.96
N TYR A 16 9.29 -6.32 5.18
CA TYR A 16 9.84 -5.00 4.84
C TYR A 16 9.48 -3.91 5.87
N LEU A 17 8.61 -4.23 6.84
CA LEU A 17 8.21 -3.31 7.89
C LEU A 17 9.39 -3.03 8.80
N ARG A 18 9.54 -1.76 9.18
CA ARG A 18 10.61 -1.31 10.09
C ARG A 18 10.00 -0.79 11.38
N PRO A 19 10.71 -0.90 12.51
CA PRO A 19 10.30 -0.24 13.74
C PRO A 19 10.19 1.28 13.53
N LEU A 20 9.19 1.88 14.16
CA LEU A 20 9.03 3.32 14.22
C LEU A 20 10.16 3.88 15.08
N LEU A 21 10.95 4.81 14.53
CA LEU A 21 11.91 5.52 15.37
C LEU A 21 11.15 6.37 16.39
N PRO A 22 11.60 6.42 17.66
CA PRO A 22 11.00 7.30 18.66
C PRO A 22 11.03 8.73 18.10
N SER A 23 9.85 9.24 17.81
CA SER A 23 9.70 10.54 17.16
C SER A 23 10.10 11.63 18.15
N SER A 24 11.30 12.17 17.98
CA SER A 24 11.64 13.49 18.49
C SER A 24 10.94 14.54 17.63
N GLN A 25 9.63 14.73 17.80
CA GLN A 25 8.88 15.98 17.54
C GLN A 25 7.37 15.72 17.46
N GLY A 26 6.65 16.34 18.40
CA GLY A 26 5.21 16.59 18.48
C GLY A 26 4.28 15.92 17.48
N GLN A 27 3.31 15.15 17.99
CA GLN A 27 2.18 14.67 17.21
C GLN A 27 1.63 15.81 16.32
N PRO A 28 1.56 15.63 15.00
CA PRO A 28 1.07 16.69 14.15
C PRO A 28 -0.41 16.93 14.46
N LYS A 29 -0.74 18.21 14.65
CA LYS A 29 -2.07 18.76 14.95
C LYS A 29 -3.20 18.23 14.05
N LEU A 30 -2.85 17.64 12.89
CA LEU A 30 -3.75 17.04 11.91
C LEU A 30 -4.28 15.66 12.32
N SER A 31 -3.46 14.80 12.93
CA SER A 31 -3.88 13.43 13.29
C SER A 31 -5.04 13.45 14.29
N TYR A 32 -4.94 14.32 15.30
CA TYR A 32 -5.99 14.55 16.28
C TYR A 32 -7.26 15.12 15.64
N ARG A 33 -7.11 16.08 14.72
CA ARG A 33 -8.26 16.69 14.01
C ARG A 33 -9.00 15.68 13.13
N LEU A 34 -8.26 14.78 12.46
CA LEU A 34 -8.87 13.74 11.63
C LEU A 34 -9.69 12.76 12.47
N LYS A 35 -9.20 12.36 13.65
CA LYS A 35 -9.95 11.49 14.57
C LYS A 35 -11.25 12.10 15.10
N ILE A 36 -11.37 13.43 15.10
CA ILE A 36 -12.59 14.14 15.55
C ILE A 36 -13.65 14.20 14.44
N LEU A 37 -13.28 14.02 13.17
CA LEU A 37 -14.22 14.09 12.07
C LEU A 37 -15.19 12.89 12.11
N PRO A 38 -16.45 13.07 11.67
CA PRO A 38 -17.34 11.95 11.35
C PRO A 38 -16.70 10.98 10.36
N THR A 39 -17.01 9.69 10.50
CA THR A 39 -16.44 8.62 9.67
C THR A 39 -16.65 8.88 8.18
N GLU A 40 -17.78 9.47 7.77
CA GLU A 40 -18.07 9.78 6.37
C GLU A 40 -17.06 10.79 5.78
N LEU A 41 -16.65 11.79 6.58
CA LEU A 41 -15.64 12.77 6.15
C LEU A 41 -14.24 12.15 6.14
N GLN A 42 -13.95 11.26 7.09
CA GLN A 42 -12.69 10.51 7.09
C GLN A 42 -12.60 9.64 5.82
N ASP A 43 -13.65 8.90 5.50
CA ASP A 43 -13.74 8.04 4.32
C ASP A 43 -13.58 8.84 3.02
N ILE A 44 -14.21 10.03 2.93
CA ILE A 44 -14.03 10.92 1.78
C ILE A 44 -12.56 11.36 1.67
N ILE A 45 -11.94 11.76 2.78
CA ILE A 45 -10.52 12.17 2.77
C ILE A 45 -9.65 11.01 2.32
N TYR A 46 -9.86 9.80 2.84
CA TYR A 46 -9.08 8.62 2.49
C TYR A 46 -9.29 8.19 1.05
N TYR A 47 -10.53 8.27 0.55
CA TYR A 47 -10.84 8.00 -0.86
C TYR A 47 -10.10 8.97 -1.78
N ASN A 48 -9.99 10.24 -1.40
CA ASN A 48 -9.25 11.25 -2.17
C ASN A 48 -7.72 11.15 -2.05
N LEU A 49 -7.18 10.30 -1.17
CA LEU A 49 -5.76 9.95 -1.19
C LEU A 49 -5.42 8.98 -2.32
N HIS A 50 -6.43 8.37 -2.95
CA HIS A 50 -6.28 7.51 -4.11
C HIS A 50 -6.28 8.34 -5.41
N PRO A 51 -5.37 8.08 -6.37
CA PRO A 51 -4.33 7.04 -6.34
C PRO A 51 -3.08 7.50 -5.59
N PHE A 52 -2.62 6.68 -4.64
CA PHE A 52 -1.37 6.94 -3.92
C PHE A 52 -0.20 6.32 -4.69
N VAL A 53 0.25 7.00 -5.74
CA VAL A 53 1.26 6.51 -6.68
C VAL A 53 2.50 7.41 -6.65
N ASN A 54 3.67 6.78 -6.54
CA ASN A 54 4.98 7.45 -6.55
C ASN A 54 5.13 8.67 -5.60
N PRO A 55 4.72 8.57 -4.32
CA PRO A 55 4.86 9.67 -3.37
C PRO A 55 6.34 9.94 -3.03
N GLU A 56 6.64 11.08 -2.42
CA GLU A 56 7.93 11.28 -1.78
C GLU A 56 8.20 10.20 -0.71
N GLN A 57 9.44 9.72 -0.63
CA GLN A 57 9.84 8.69 0.34
C GLN A 57 9.95 9.22 1.77
N THR A 58 10.02 10.54 1.93
CA THR A 58 9.99 11.23 3.23
C THR A 58 8.64 11.00 3.90
N CYS A 59 8.67 10.48 5.13
CA CYS A 59 7.46 10.31 5.92
C CYS A 59 7.00 11.67 6.44
N THR A 60 5.77 12.06 6.14
CA THR A 60 5.17 13.33 6.61
C THR A 60 4.67 13.22 8.03
N ARG A 61 4.48 11.99 8.55
CA ARG A 61 3.99 11.69 9.90
C ARG A 61 2.64 12.31 10.23
N SER A 62 1.94 12.85 9.23
CA SER A 62 0.71 13.63 9.41
C SER A 62 -0.47 12.77 9.86
N LEU A 63 -0.43 11.48 9.52
CA LEU A 63 -1.40 10.47 9.89
C LEU A 63 -0.78 9.49 10.91
N PRO A 64 -1.56 8.94 11.85
CA PRO A 64 -1.10 7.86 12.72
C PRO A 64 -0.62 6.66 11.90
N SER A 65 0.41 5.96 12.39
CA SER A 65 0.96 4.80 11.69
C SER A 65 -0.09 3.69 11.51
N SER A 66 -0.91 3.43 12.53
CA SER A 66 -2.02 2.45 12.44
C SER A 66 -3.02 2.77 11.33
N LEU A 67 -3.24 4.04 10.99
CA LEU A 67 -4.15 4.40 9.92
C LEU A 67 -3.59 3.99 8.53
N TRP A 68 -2.28 4.08 8.32
CA TRP A 68 -1.64 3.58 7.09
C TRP A 68 -1.78 2.07 6.94
N ARG A 69 -1.68 1.32 8.05
CA ARG A 69 -1.97 -0.11 8.09
C ARG A 69 -3.42 -0.37 7.65
N ASP A 70 -4.37 0.30 8.29
CA ASP A 70 -5.79 0.06 8.03
C ASP A 70 -6.14 0.37 6.57
N MET A 71 -5.66 1.50 6.01
CA MET A 71 -5.84 1.83 4.59
C MET A 71 -5.23 0.79 3.65
N LEU A 72 -4.08 0.20 4.01
CA LEU A 72 -3.40 -0.85 3.22
C LEU A 72 -4.23 -2.13 3.17
N PHE A 73 -4.69 -2.63 4.32
CA PHE A 73 -5.46 -3.87 4.41
C PHE A 73 -6.90 -3.70 3.93
N ASN A 74 -7.48 -2.50 4.04
CA ASN A 74 -8.81 -2.17 3.53
C ASN A 74 -8.82 -1.84 2.02
N ARG A 75 -7.67 -2.00 1.33
CA ARG A 75 -7.53 -1.80 -0.12
C ARG A 75 -7.81 -0.36 -0.59
N GLN A 76 -7.69 0.62 0.31
CA GLN A 76 -8.01 2.02 0.02
C GLN A 76 -6.83 2.74 -0.65
N ILE A 77 -5.59 2.31 -0.40
CA ILE A 77 -4.40 3.05 -0.81
C ILE A 77 -3.58 2.39 -1.93
N LEU A 78 -3.48 1.06 -1.94
CA LEU A 78 -2.73 0.30 -2.95
C LEU A 78 -3.60 -0.82 -3.52
N PRO A 79 -4.46 -0.54 -4.50
CA PRO A 79 -5.42 -1.52 -5.04
C PRO A 79 -4.77 -2.78 -5.63
N TRP A 80 -3.53 -2.66 -6.12
CA TRP A 80 -2.77 -3.79 -6.67
C TRP A 80 -2.39 -4.86 -5.62
N LEU A 81 -2.53 -4.56 -4.32
CA LEU A 81 -2.34 -5.46 -3.18
C LEU A 81 -3.67 -5.87 -2.54
N TRP A 82 -4.67 -6.21 -3.36
CA TRP A 82 -6.01 -6.56 -2.88
C TRP A 82 -6.10 -7.85 -2.04
N ASP A 83 -5.13 -8.76 -2.15
CA ASP A 83 -5.13 -10.08 -1.49
C ASP A 83 -4.29 -10.13 -0.19
N LEU A 84 -4.07 -8.97 0.44
CA LEU A 84 -3.47 -8.94 1.78
C LEU A 84 -4.42 -9.55 2.81
N ASP A 85 -3.90 -10.49 3.59
CA ASP A 85 -4.62 -11.19 4.65
C ASP A 85 -4.44 -10.46 5.99
N ILE A 86 -5.51 -9.83 6.49
CA ILE A 86 -5.49 -9.12 7.77
C ILE A 86 -5.21 -10.06 8.95
N SER A 87 -5.61 -11.33 8.84
CA SER A 87 -5.38 -12.36 9.87
C SER A 87 -3.88 -12.61 10.07
N ALA A 88 -3.06 -12.32 9.04
CA ALA A 88 -1.62 -12.47 9.13
C ALA A 88 -0.96 -11.48 10.11
N LEU A 89 -1.66 -10.39 10.50
CA LEU A 89 -1.18 -9.47 11.54
C LEU A 89 -1.15 -10.13 12.93
N GLN A 90 -2.01 -11.13 13.15
CA GLN A 90 -2.09 -11.90 14.39
C GLN A 90 -1.10 -13.07 14.39
N SER A 91 -0.69 -13.53 13.21
CA SER A 91 0.30 -14.57 13.07
C SER A 91 1.71 -13.96 13.06
N TYR A 92 2.55 -14.40 14.02
CA TYR A 92 4.01 -14.23 14.06
C TYR A 92 4.55 -13.09 14.95
N PRO A 93 5.20 -13.41 16.09
CA PRO A 93 6.22 -12.56 16.69
C PRO A 93 7.53 -12.72 15.91
N MET A 94 8.20 -11.60 15.57
CA MET A 94 9.42 -11.58 14.75
C MET A 94 10.61 -12.37 15.33
N THR A 95 10.56 -12.78 16.60
CA THR A 95 11.58 -13.60 17.25
C THR A 95 10.97 -14.45 18.39
N PRO A 96 11.27 -15.77 18.48
CA PRO A 96 10.82 -16.62 19.60
C PRO A 96 11.58 -16.39 20.93
N GLU A 97 12.62 -15.55 20.93
CA GLU A 97 13.63 -15.49 22.00
C GLU A 97 13.45 -14.31 22.99
N ALA A 98 12.46 -13.44 22.79
CA ALA A 98 12.18 -12.33 23.71
C ALA A 98 10.67 -12.15 23.89
N SER A 99 10.21 -12.24 25.15
CA SER A 99 8.78 -12.15 25.52
C SER A 99 8.12 -10.82 25.20
N ASP A 100 8.87 -9.82 24.72
CA ASP A 100 8.44 -8.42 24.58
C ASP A 100 8.40 -7.93 23.13
N VAL A 101 8.47 -8.82 22.13
CA VAL A 101 8.39 -8.41 20.72
C VAL A 101 6.96 -8.00 20.40
N PRO A 102 6.70 -6.73 20.04
CA PRO A 102 5.33 -6.27 19.86
C PRO A 102 4.70 -6.87 18.60
N THR A 103 3.43 -7.25 18.69
CA THR A 103 2.62 -7.73 17.56
C THR A 103 2.54 -6.66 16.47
N TYR A 104 2.25 -7.03 15.22
CA TYR A 104 1.99 -6.08 14.13
C TYR A 104 0.79 -5.14 14.42
N GLU A 105 -0.07 -5.51 15.35
CA GLU A 105 -1.18 -4.68 15.83
C GLU A 105 -0.75 -3.57 16.80
N ALA A 106 0.45 -3.67 17.39
CA ALA A 106 0.91 -2.72 18.39
C ALA A 106 0.99 -1.29 17.84
N GLU A 107 0.27 -0.38 18.48
CA GLU A 107 0.29 1.05 18.14
C GLU A 107 1.69 1.63 18.38
N ASP A 108 2.09 2.57 17.52
CA ASP A 108 3.35 3.31 17.61
C ASP A 108 4.65 2.48 17.62
N VAL A 109 4.59 1.18 17.32
CA VAL A 109 5.77 0.32 17.21
C VAL A 109 6.31 0.27 15.79
N TRP A 110 5.43 0.22 14.80
CA TRP A 110 5.79 -0.07 13.41
C TRP A 110 5.61 1.15 12.52
N ASP A 111 6.50 1.30 11.52
CA ASP A 111 6.47 2.37 10.55
C ASP A 111 5.70 1.97 9.28
N TRP A 112 4.36 1.95 9.40
CA TRP A 112 3.46 1.61 8.32
C TRP A 112 3.46 2.65 7.19
N GLU A 113 3.63 3.93 7.52
CA GLU A 113 3.72 4.99 6.51
C GLU A 113 4.87 4.73 5.54
N ARG A 114 6.06 4.41 6.08
CA ARG A 114 7.22 4.12 5.25
C ARG A 114 7.01 2.90 4.37
N LEU A 115 6.39 1.85 4.92
CA LEU A 115 6.07 0.64 4.16
C LEU A 115 5.17 0.99 2.97
N VAL A 116 4.06 1.69 3.21
CA VAL A 116 3.11 2.07 2.16
C VAL A 116 3.76 2.97 1.11
N ARG A 117 4.52 4.00 1.52
CA ARG A 117 5.27 4.86 0.59
C ARG A 117 6.27 4.09 -0.27
N THR A 118 6.93 3.09 0.32
CA THR A 118 7.87 2.20 -0.40
C THR A 118 7.11 1.37 -1.43
N LEU A 119 6.02 0.73 -1.04
CA LEU A 119 5.18 -0.09 -1.94
C LEU A 119 4.52 0.73 -3.06
N ALA A 120 4.28 2.02 -2.83
CA ALA A 120 3.73 2.95 -3.81
C ALA A 120 4.73 3.38 -4.89
N GLN A 121 6.04 3.19 -4.69
CA GLN A 121 7.06 3.59 -5.66
C GLN A 121 6.92 2.80 -6.97
N VAL A 122 7.16 3.48 -8.08
CA VAL A 122 7.13 2.87 -9.42
C VAL A 122 8.30 1.89 -9.58
N GLU A 123 9.49 2.29 -9.15
CA GLU A 123 10.72 1.51 -9.36
C GLU A 123 11.07 0.61 -8.18
N VAL A 124 10.11 0.33 -7.29
CA VAL A 124 10.35 -0.39 -6.02
C VAL A 124 11.03 -1.77 -6.19
N PHE A 125 10.88 -2.38 -7.37
CA PHE A 125 11.43 -3.70 -7.71
C PHE A 125 12.73 -3.68 -8.52
N GLU A 126 13.20 -2.49 -8.93
CA GLU A 126 14.43 -2.33 -9.70
C GLU A 126 15.69 -2.61 -8.85
N PRO A 127 16.83 -2.96 -9.46
CA PRO A 127 18.08 -3.16 -8.73
C PRO A 127 18.45 -1.92 -7.90
N GLY A 128 18.86 -2.14 -6.65
CA GLY A 128 19.16 -1.09 -5.67
C GLY A 128 17.96 -0.67 -4.80
N ASN A 129 16.74 -1.07 -5.14
CA ASN A 129 15.54 -0.70 -4.39
C ASN A 129 15.15 -1.73 -3.30
N PRO A 130 14.35 -1.32 -2.29
CA PRO A 130 14.03 -2.17 -1.15
C PRO A 130 13.39 -3.51 -1.49
N LEU A 131 12.58 -3.59 -2.56
CA LEU A 131 11.89 -4.81 -2.97
C LEU A 131 12.56 -5.49 -4.18
N GLN A 132 13.83 -5.22 -4.46
CA GLN A 132 14.58 -5.84 -5.57
C GLN A 132 14.65 -7.39 -5.54
N HIS A 133 14.29 -8.03 -4.42
CA HIS A 133 14.22 -9.49 -4.23
C HIS A 133 12.79 -10.01 -4.00
N ALA A 134 11.78 -9.18 -4.27
CA ALA A 134 10.39 -9.62 -4.25
C ALA A 134 10.13 -10.71 -5.29
N PRO A 135 9.15 -11.62 -5.06
CA PRO A 135 8.84 -12.70 -6.00
C PRO A 135 8.41 -12.13 -7.34
N LEU A 136 8.76 -12.81 -8.43
CA LEU A 136 8.41 -12.38 -9.79
C LEU A 136 6.89 -12.17 -9.97
N ARG A 137 6.06 -13.01 -9.32
CA ARG A 137 4.60 -12.84 -9.34
C ARG A 137 4.13 -11.48 -8.82
N LEU A 138 4.76 -10.98 -7.75
CA LEU A 138 4.41 -9.69 -7.16
C LEU A 138 4.83 -8.54 -8.09
N ARG A 139 6.02 -8.64 -8.69
CA ARG A 139 6.51 -7.67 -9.68
C ARG A 139 5.60 -7.61 -10.90
N ASN A 140 5.25 -8.76 -11.45
CA ASN A 140 4.36 -8.88 -12.60
C ASN A 140 2.99 -8.28 -12.28
N ARG A 141 2.46 -8.51 -11.08
CA ARG A 141 1.20 -7.91 -10.64
C ARG A 141 1.26 -6.39 -10.63
N ARG A 142 2.29 -5.79 -10.01
CA ARG A 142 2.45 -4.33 -10.03
C ARG A 142 2.62 -3.79 -11.45
N ARG A 143 3.39 -4.47 -12.29
CA ARG A 143 3.60 -4.09 -13.70
C ARG A 143 2.27 -4.10 -14.48
N ILE A 144 1.49 -5.17 -14.37
CA ILE A 144 0.16 -5.25 -15.03
C ILE A 144 -0.74 -4.15 -14.51
N TRP A 145 -0.78 -3.93 -13.19
CA TRP A 145 -1.60 -2.88 -12.62
C TRP A 145 -1.22 -1.49 -13.12
N ARG A 146 0.09 -1.20 -13.27
CA ARG A 146 0.55 0.05 -13.86
C ARG A 146 0.06 0.22 -15.30
N LEU A 147 0.14 -0.81 -16.12
CA LEU A 147 -0.38 -0.76 -17.49
C LEU A 147 -1.89 -0.45 -17.53
N LEU A 148 -2.65 -0.92 -16.53
CA LEU A 148 -4.06 -0.57 -16.39
C LEU A 148 -4.27 0.86 -15.89
N GLU A 149 -3.39 1.37 -15.02
CA GLU A 149 -3.42 2.76 -14.54
C GLU A 149 -3.04 3.77 -15.64
N GLU A 150 -2.15 3.38 -16.54
CA GLU A 150 -1.67 4.20 -17.67
C GLU A 150 -2.56 4.08 -18.92
N ALA A 151 -3.46 3.10 -18.99
CA ALA A 151 -4.34 2.91 -20.14
C ALA A 151 -5.40 4.02 -20.18
N GLU A 152 -5.36 4.84 -21.22
CA GLU A 152 -6.35 5.89 -21.48
C GLU A 152 -7.40 5.42 -22.49
N ASP A 153 -8.62 5.97 -22.41
CA ASP A 153 -9.68 5.66 -23.38
C ASP A 153 -9.26 6.03 -24.83
N GLU A 154 -8.36 7.00 -24.98
CA GLU A 154 -7.82 7.44 -26.26
C GLU A 154 -6.87 6.40 -26.89
N ASP A 155 -6.25 5.51 -26.11
CA ASP A 155 -5.31 4.48 -26.61
C ASP A 155 -5.96 3.48 -27.58
N ILE A 156 -7.29 3.35 -27.53
CA ILE A 156 -8.06 2.42 -28.38
C ILE A 156 -8.90 3.14 -29.44
N LYS A 157 -8.84 4.47 -29.50
CA LYS A 157 -9.75 5.28 -30.34
C LYS A 157 -9.56 5.04 -31.83
N GLU A 158 -8.32 5.00 -32.31
CA GLU A 158 -8.01 4.67 -33.72
C GLU A 158 -8.55 3.29 -34.12
N TRP A 159 -8.48 2.32 -33.20
CA TRP A 159 -9.03 0.98 -33.42
C TRP A 159 -10.57 1.01 -33.48
N LEU A 160 -11.22 1.74 -32.58
CA LEU A 160 -12.68 1.90 -32.57
C LEU A 160 -13.15 2.58 -33.87
N ASP A 161 -12.52 3.67 -34.28
CA ASP A 161 -12.86 4.39 -35.51
C ASP A 161 -12.72 3.47 -36.73
N ALA A 162 -11.63 2.71 -36.85
CA ALA A 162 -11.41 1.77 -37.95
C ALA A 162 -12.46 0.63 -38.02
N HIS A 163 -13.11 0.27 -36.91
CA HIS A 163 -14.03 -0.87 -36.83
C HIS A 163 -15.51 -0.47 -36.70
N VAL A 164 -15.82 0.76 -36.28
CA VAL A 164 -17.17 1.33 -36.29
C VAL A 164 -17.58 1.73 -37.70
N TYR A 165 -16.65 2.28 -38.51
CA TYR A 165 -16.92 2.63 -39.92
C TYR A 165 -17.03 1.43 -40.87
N LYS A 166 -16.62 0.22 -40.46
CA LYS A 166 -16.76 -1.01 -41.27
C LYS A 166 -18.09 -1.75 -41.06
N ARG A 167 -18.97 -1.28 -40.17
CA ARG A 167 -20.29 -1.90 -39.89
C ARG A 167 -21.48 -1.15 -40.49
N LYS A 168 -21.26 -0.19 -41.39
CA LYS A 168 -22.30 0.44 -42.22
C LYS A 168 -22.00 0.18 -43.68
#